data_AF-A0A957UTU1-F1
#
_entry.id   AF-A0A957UTU1-F1
#
_cell.length_a   1.000
_cell.length_b   1.000
_cell.length_c   1.000
_cell.angle_alpha   90.00
_cell.angle_beta   90.00
_cell.angle_gamma   90.00
#
_symmetry.space_group_name_H-M   'P 1'
#
loop_
_entity.id
_entity.type
_entity.pdbx_description
1 polymer ?
#
loop_
_entity_poly.entity_id
_entity_poly.type
_entity_poly.pdbx_seq_one_letter_code
_entity_poly.pdbx_strand_id
1 'polypeptide(L)'
;IFARLVTHYWSHGCFLADGEVMAGIDRLTDIPATLIHGRWDISSPLDTAWMLHRAWPKSELQILDGAGHGGMGFSEAMKAALDSFRHAA
;
A
#
# COMPACT_ATOMS: atom_id res chain seq x y z
N ILE A 1 19.78 7.27 12.35
CA ILE A 1 19.65 5.80 12.15
C ILE A 1 18.81 5.48 10.91
N PHE A 2 17.63 6.09 10.75
CA PHE A 2 16.73 5.89 9.60
C PHE A 2 17.42 5.96 8.23
N ALA A 3 18.07 7.08 7.88
CA ALA A 3 18.70 7.24 6.57
C ALA A 3 19.71 6.12 6.24
N ARG A 4 20.55 5.73 7.20
CA ARG A 4 21.53 4.65 7.00
C ARG A 4 20.87 3.30 6.73
N LEU A 5 19.80 2.97 7.44
CA LEU A 5 19.09 1.71 7.25
C LEU A 5 18.34 1.71 5.90
N VAL A 6 17.62 2.78 5.58
CA VAL A 6 16.88 2.89 4.31
C VAL A 6 17.84 2.76 3.12
N THR A 7 18.92 3.54 3.11
CA THR A 7 19.92 3.47 2.04
C THR A 7 20.54 2.07 1.94
N HIS A 8 20.82 1.41 3.06
CA HIS A 8 21.40 0.07 3.05
C HIS A 8 20.46 -0.98 2.44
N TYR A 9 19.18 -1.00 2.80
CA TYR A 9 18.23 -1.96 2.21
C TYR A 9 17.94 -1.63 0.75
N TRP A 10 17.68 -0.36 0.41
CA TRP A 10 17.40 0.03 -0.97
C TRP A 10 18.57 -0.22 -1.91
N SER A 11 19.82 0.00 -1.47
CA SER A 11 20.99 -0.29 -2.31
C SER A 11 21.20 -1.77 -2.60
N HIS A 12 20.52 -2.66 -1.87
CA HIS A 12 20.58 -4.11 -2.05
C HIS A 12 19.26 -4.70 -2.55
N GLY A 13 18.35 -3.89 -3.11
CA GLY A 13 17.05 -4.38 -3.58
C GLY A 13 16.21 -5.02 -2.46
N CYS A 14 16.38 -4.53 -1.23
CA CYS A 14 15.81 -5.10 -0.01
C CYS A 14 16.17 -6.58 0.24
N PHE A 15 17.23 -7.10 -0.41
CA PHE A 15 17.64 -8.51 -0.36
C PHE A 15 16.56 -9.49 -0.88
N LEU A 16 15.69 -9.00 -1.77
CA LEU A 16 14.66 -9.78 -2.42
C LEU A 16 15.08 -10.08 -3.86
N ALA A 17 14.60 -11.19 -4.42
CA ALA A 17 14.65 -11.40 -5.86
C ALA A 17 13.69 -10.43 -6.57
N ASP A 18 13.98 -10.15 -7.85
CA ASP A 18 13.12 -9.31 -8.67
C ASP A 18 11.69 -9.86 -8.72
N GLY A 19 10.72 -9.02 -8.35
CA GLY A 19 9.29 -9.36 -8.37
C GLY A 19 8.83 -10.33 -7.27
N GLU A 20 9.69 -10.71 -6.32
CA GLU A 20 9.39 -11.73 -5.29
C GLU A 20 8.10 -11.44 -4.51
N VAL A 21 7.85 -10.17 -4.17
CA VAL A 21 6.62 -9.75 -3.48
C VAL A 21 5.37 -10.04 -4.32
N MET A 22 5.38 -9.65 -5.60
CA MET A 22 4.24 -9.85 -6.48
C MET A 22 4.03 -11.32 -6.83
N ALA A 23 5.09 -12.13 -6.88
CA ALA A 23 4.98 -13.57 -7.05
C ALA A 23 4.23 -14.26 -5.89
N GLY A 24 4.23 -13.66 -4.70
CA GLY A 24 3.52 -14.15 -3.53
C GLY A 24 2.08 -13.63 -3.37
N ILE A 25 1.58 -12.79 -4.28
CA ILE A 25 0.33 -12.05 -4.08
C ILE A 25 -0.91 -12.95 -3.95
N ASP A 26 -0.89 -14.12 -4.60
CA ASP A 26 -2.00 -15.07 -4.59
C ASP A 26 -2.38 -15.51 -3.18
N ARG A 27 -1.42 -15.49 -2.24
CA ARG A 27 -1.62 -15.84 -0.82
C ARG A 27 -2.54 -14.85 -0.09
N LEU A 28 -2.76 -13.67 -0.65
CA LEU A 28 -3.57 -12.61 -0.06
C LEU A 28 -4.96 -12.51 -0.69
N THR A 29 -5.20 -13.17 -1.82
CA THR A 29 -6.41 -12.99 -2.65
C THR A 29 -7.71 -13.23 -1.90
N ASP A 30 -7.71 -14.07 -0.87
CA ASP A 30 -8.87 -14.34 -0.03
C ASP A 30 -9.08 -13.36 1.13
N ILE A 31 -8.09 -12.54 1.44
CA ILE A 31 -8.12 -11.56 2.53
C ILE A 31 -8.65 -10.24 1.98
N PRO A 32 -9.71 -9.65 2.54
CA PRO A 32 -10.17 -8.32 2.15
C PRO A 32 -9.13 -7.25 2.55
N ALA A 33 -8.97 -6.22 1.71
CA ALA A 33 -8.01 -5.16 1.97
C ALA A 33 -8.50 -3.78 1.49
N THR A 34 -8.02 -2.73 2.14
CA THR A 34 -8.21 -1.35 1.69
C THR A 34 -6.85 -0.69 1.59
N LEU A 35 -6.50 -0.28 0.37
CA LEU A 35 -5.27 0.43 0.05
C LEU A 35 -5.59 1.92 0.00
N ILE A 36 -5.02 2.70 0.92
CA ILE A 36 -5.22 4.15 1.00
C ILE A 36 -3.93 4.84 0.56
N HIS A 37 -3.99 5.67 -0.47
CA HIS A 37 -2.80 6.26 -1.07
C HIS A 37 -2.99 7.73 -1.44
N GLY A 38 -1.99 8.58 -1.18
CA GLY A 38 -2.05 9.99 -1.57
C GLY A 38 -1.73 10.18 -3.04
N ARG A 39 -2.52 10.98 -3.75
CA ARG A 39 -2.32 11.26 -5.20
C ARG A 39 -0.90 11.75 -5.53
N TRP A 40 -0.28 12.48 -4.60
CA TRP A 40 0.98 13.20 -4.80
C TRP A 40 2.14 12.59 -3.99
N ASP A 41 2.08 11.31 -3.62
CA ASP A 41 3.20 10.65 -2.95
C ASP A 41 4.37 10.43 -3.92
N ILE A 42 5.33 11.34 -3.90
CA ILE A 42 6.54 11.26 -4.73
C ILE A 42 7.54 10.22 -4.16
N SER A 43 7.45 9.90 -2.86
CA SER A 43 8.37 8.97 -2.21
C SER A 43 8.03 7.51 -2.48
N SER A 44 6.74 7.22 -2.71
CA SER A 44 6.21 5.93 -3.13
C SER A 44 5.12 6.17 -4.15
N PRO A 45 5.41 6.12 -5.46
CA PRO A 45 4.42 6.44 -6.48
C PRO A 45 3.19 5.51 -6.45
N LEU A 46 2.06 6.05 -6.90
CA LEU A 46 0.74 5.38 -6.88
C LEU A 46 0.69 4.09 -7.73
N ASP A 47 1.57 3.96 -8.71
CA ASP A 47 1.64 2.80 -9.60
C ASP A 47 1.77 1.47 -8.84
N THR A 48 2.51 1.46 -7.74
CA THR A 48 2.71 0.28 -6.89
C THR A 48 1.40 -0.13 -6.20
N ALA A 49 0.67 0.83 -5.62
CA ALA A 49 -0.62 0.55 -4.99
C ALA A 49 -1.67 0.10 -6.03
N TRP A 50 -1.64 0.68 -7.23
CA TRP A 50 -2.51 0.29 -8.33
C TRP A 50 -2.21 -1.12 -8.85
N MET A 51 -0.92 -1.47 -9.01
CA MET A 51 -0.50 -2.80 -9.43
C MET A 51 -0.92 -3.85 -8.40
N LEU A 52 -0.75 -3.55 -7.11
CA LEU A 52 -1.20 -4.41 -6.02
C LEU A 52 -2.73 -4.62 -6.05
N HIS A 53 -3.49 -3.53 -6.19
CA HIS A 53 -4.96 -3.59 -6.28
C HIS A 53 -5.44 -4.49 -7.41
N ARG A 54 -4.81 -4.37 -8.59
CA ARG A 54 -5.15 -5.20 -9.76
C ARG A 54 -4.86 -6.68 -9.57
N ALA A 55 -3.87 -7.02 -8.76
CA ALA A 55 -3.49 -8.40 -8.47
C ALA A 55 -4.20 -8.96 -7.22
N TRP A 56 -4.91 -8.12 -6.46
CA TRP A 56 -5.57 -8.50 -5.21
C TRP A 56 -7.09 -8.27 -5.33
N PRO A 57 -7.88 -9.26 -5.78
CA PRO A 57 -9.27 -9.06 -6.18
C PRO A 57 -10.21 -8.53 -5.09
N LYS A 58 -9.95 -8.89 -3.82
CA LYS A 58 -10.74 -8.41 -2.66
C LYS A 58 -10.21 -7.11 -2.05
N SER A 59 -9.33 -6.40 -2.76
CA SER A 59 -8.85 -5.09 -2.33
C SER A 59 -9.69 -3.96 -2.88
N GLU A 60 -9.79 -2.86 -2.15
CA GLU A 60 -10.25 -1.56 -2.64
C GLU A 60 -9.09 -0.57 -2.65
N LEU A 61 -8.99 0.28 -3.69
CA LEU A 61 -7.98 1.35 -3.76
C LEU A 61 -8.65 2.72 -3.61
N GLN A 62 -8.35 3.40 -2.51
CA GLN A 62 -8.79 4.76 -2.24
C GLN A 62 -7.63 5.73 -2.47
N ILE A 63 -7.82 6.66 -3.42
CA ILE A 63 -6.82 7.67 -3.73
C ILE A 63 -7.26 8.99 -3.11
N LEU A 64 -6.45 9.54 -2.22
CA LEU A 64 -6.72 10.79 -1.53
C LEU A 64 -6.18 11.97 -2.35
N ASP A 65 -7.10 12.75 -2.90
CA ASP A 65 -6.75 13.96 -3.63
C ASP A 65 -6.17 15.02 -2.68
N GLY A 66 -5.09 15.68 -3.11
CA GLY A 66 -4.39 16.68 -2.30
C GLY A 66 -3.49 16.13 -1.20
N ALA A 67 -3.34 14.80 -1.06
CA ALA A 67 -2.43 14.17 -0.12
C ALA A 67 -1.19 13.58 -0.81
N GLY A 68 -0.07 13.51 -0.08
CA GLY A 68 1.19 12.90 -0.52
C GLY A 68 1.49 11.61 0.25
N HIS A 69 2.74 11.43 0.72
CA HIS A 69 3.12 10.31 1.60
C HIS A 69 2.35 10.26 2.93
N GLY A 70 1.71 11.37 3.26
CA GLY A 70 0.70 11.49 4.28
C GLY A 70 -0.10 12.75 4.01
N GLY A 71 -0.86 13.19 5.01
CA GLY A 71 -1.60 14.43 4.97
C GLY A 71 -3.05 14.25 5.39
N MET A 72 -3.84 15.28 5.08
CA MET A 72 -5.26 15.33 5.40
C MET A 72 -6.00 14.13 4.76
N GLY A 73 -7.00 13.61 5.47
CA GLY A 73 -7.87 12.54 4.96
C GLY A 73 -7.41 11.12 5.30
N PHE A 74 -6.12 10.86 5.51
CA PHE A 74 -5.63 9.50 5.83
C PHE A 74 -6.28 8.93 7.10
N SER A 75 -6.34 9.70 8.18
CA SER A 75 -6.92 9.24 9.44
C SER A 75 -8.41 8.89 9.30
N GLU A 76 -9.17 9.66 8.54
CA GLU A 76 -10.60 9.39 8.34
C GLU A 76 -10.83 8.21 7.39
N ALA A 77 -10.07 8.12 6.29
CA ALA A 77 -10.11 6.98 5.39
C ALA A 77 -9.74 5.68 6.11
N MET A 78 -8.72 5.71 6.98
CA MET A 78 -8.29 4.56 7.77
C MET A 78 -9.35 4.12 8.78
N LYS A 79 -10.00 5.06 9.49
CA LYS A 79 -11.12 4.74 10.39
C LYS A 79 -12.27 4.08 9.62
N ALA A 80 -12.69 4.68 8.51
CA ALA A 80 -13.76 4.15 7.68
C ALA A 80 -13.45 2.74 7.15
N ALA A 81 -12.20 2.47 6.75
CA ALA A 81 -11.76 1.15 6.32
C ALA A 81 -11.80 0.13 7.48
N LEU A 82 -11.37 0.51 8.68
CA LEU A 82 -11.45 -0.38 9.85
C LEU A 82 -12.91 -0.68 10.24
N ASP A 83 -13.78 0.33 10.19
CA ASP A 83 -15.20 0.16 10.49
C ASP A 83 -15.92 -0.74 9.47
N SER A 84 -15.53 -0.71 8.19
CA SER A 84 -16.13 -1.59 7.17
C SER A 84 -15.81 -3.07 7.41
N PHE A 85 -14.57 -3.40 7.83
CA PHE A 85 -14.19 -4.78 8.13
C PHE A 85 -14.92 -5.38 9.32
N ARG A 86 -15.38 -4.55 10.27
CA ARG A 86 -16.20 -5.01 11.40
C ARG A 86 -17.53 -5.64 10.94
N HIS A 87 -18.06 -5.20 9.81
CA HIS A 87 -19.38 -5.62 9.30
C HIS A 87 -19.28 -6.69 8.21
N ALA A 88 -18.07 -7.02 7.76
CA ALA A 88 -17.81 -8.01 6.70
C ALA A 88 -17.50 -9.42 7.25
N ALA A 89 -17.54 -9.61 8.58
CA ALA A 89 -17.31 -10.87 9.29
C ALA A 89 -18.63 -11.56 9.68
#